data_AF-A0AAV0VNQ5-F1
#
_entry.id   AF-A0AAV0VNQ5-F1
#
_cell.length_a   1.000
_cell.length_b   1.000
_cell.length_c   1.000
_cell.angle_alpha   90.00
_cell.angle_beta   90.00
_cell.angle_gamma   90.00
#
_symmetry.space_group_name_H-M   'P 1'
#
loop_
_entity.id
_entity.type
_entity.pdbx_description
1 polymer ?
#
loop_
_entity_poly.entity_id
_entity_poly.type
_entity_poly.pdbx_seq_one_letter_code
_entity_poly.pdbx_strand_id
1 'polypeptide(L)'
;MEQKNNSDHVLNTVRSIVYHLNDVNWVKMTQKIMALPINNVKLLDDITNIIFDRALKRQNYTHIYAQMCARLINDSKFNNLIATGTEITFQKVLLKKVPKKCLSGVLNNFLFDFQKRSICNCRFIGVLFKNGAFPEKYILKCIGDLGKEKNDNNYELQMHCLCIILQSVGLILSKTSYDLNKKINKLVSSMENHGMSSTLKCLIKKLKIMNSKGWMDEGNCF
;
A
#
# COMPACT_ATOMS: atom_id res chain seq x y z
N MET A 1 32.80 15.98 -5.40
CA MET A 1 32.88 14.54 -5.08
C MET A 1 32.28 14.21 -3.71
N GLU A 2 32.43 15.07 -2.69
CA GLU A 2 31.93 14.83 -1.31
C GLU A 2 30.40 14.69 -1.18
N GLN A 3 29.58 15.53 -1.82
CA GLN A 3 28.11 15.42 -1.73
C GLN A 3 27.55 14.13 -2.35
N LYS A 4 28.20 13.63 -3.41
CA LYS A 4 27.85 12.35 -4.06
C LYS A 4 28.18 11.18 -3.13
N ASN A 5 29.37 11.22 -2.51
CA ASN A 5 29.82 10.20 -1.56
C ASN A 5 28.94 10.12 -0.31
N ASN A 6 28.49 11.26 0.21
CA ASN A 6 27.56 11.31 1.35
C ASN A 6 26.16 10.75 0.98
N SER A 7 25.66 11.07 -0.21
CA SER A 7 24.38 10.53 -0.70
C SER A 7 24.43 9.01 -0.85
N ASP A 8 25.51 8.47 -1.43
CA ASP A 8 25.68 7.03 -1.60
C ASP A 8 25.78 6.29 -0.25
N HIS A 9 26.46 6.87 0.74
CA HIS A 9 26.50 6.35 2.11
C HIS A 9 25.11 6.29 2.75
N VAL A 10 24.32 7.36 2.63
CA VAL A 10 22.92 7.39 3.11
C VAL A 10 22.10 6.30 2.44
N LEU A 11 22.17 6.17 1.11
CA LEU A 11 21.41 5.16 0.36
C LEU A 11 21.82 3.73 0.74
N ASN A 12 23.11 3.46 0.91
CA ASN A 12 23.60 2.15 1.35
C ASN A 12 23.14 1.81 2.77
N THR A 13 23.12 2.80 3.66
CA THR A 13 22.59 2.65 5.02
C THR A 13 21.10 2.28 4.97
N VAL A 14 20.30 3.01 4.18
CA VAL A 14 18.87 2.70 4.02
C VAL A 14 18.67 1.30 3.45
N ARG A 15 19.43 0.89 2.41
CA ARG A 15 19.38 -0.47 1.85
C ARG A 15 19.63 -1.53 2.91
N SER A 16 20.66 -1.36 3.74
CA SER A 16 20.97 -2.28 4.83
C SER A 16 19.85 -2.35 5.87
N ILE A 17 19.29 -1.20 6.25
CA ILE A 17 18.18 -1.12 7.22
C ILE A 17 16.94 -1.86 6.69
N VAL A 18 16.49 -1.54 5.46
CA VAL A 18 15.30 -2.17 4.89
C VAL A 18 15.51 -3.66 4.59
N TYR A 19 16.77 -4.08 4.41
CA TYR A 19 17.12 -5.49 4.23
C TYR A 19 16.86 -6.30 5.50
N HIS A 20 17.26 -5.79 6.66
CA HIS A 20 17.19 -6.46 7.96
C HIS A 20 15.93 -6.13 8.79
N LEU A 21 15.01 -5.32 8.27
CA LEU A 21 13.79 -4.91 8.96
C LEU A 21 12.90 -6.11 9.36
N ASN A 22 12.37 -6.15 10.58
CA ASN A 22 11.45 -7.18 11.07
C ASN A 22 10.55 -6.65 12.21
N ASP A 23 9.60 -7.47 12.70
CA ASP A 23 8.61 -7.06 13.71
C ASP A 23 9.22 -6.62 15.05
N VAL A 24 10.46 -7.05 15.35
CA VAL A 24 11.15 -6.74 16.60
C VAL A 24 11.95 -5.44 16.47
N ASN A 25 12.63 -5.23 15.35
CA ASN A 25 13.61 -4.15 15.20
C ASN A 25 13.09 -2.91 14.47
N TRP A 26 11.88 -2.95 13.90
CA TRP A 26 11.42 -1.92 12.97
C TRP A 26 11.40 -0.52 13.56
N VAL A 27 11.04 -0.37 14.83
CA VAL A 27 11.01 0.91 15.54
C VAL A 27 12.40 1.54 15.55
N LYS A 28 13.40 0.77 16.00
CA LYS A 28 14.80 1.20 16.09
C LYS A 28 15.38 1.50 14.70
N MET A 29 15.05 0.67 13.72
CA MET A 29 15.47 0.83 12.33
C MET A 29 14.87 2.08 11.68
N THR A 30 13.60 2.36 11.95
CA THR A 30 12.93 3.57 11.47
C THR A 30 13.56 4.82 12.06
N GLN A 31 13.89 4.81 13.36
CA GLN A 31 14.59 5.92 14.02
C GLN A 31 15.97 6.19 13.37
N LYS A 32 16.70 5.13 13.00
CA LYS A 32 17.96 5.28 12.27
C LYS A 32 17.77 5.98 10.92
N ILE A 33 16.70 5.66 10.18
CA ILE A 33 16.37 6.35 8.93
C ILE A 33 16.01 7.82 9.19
N MET A 34 15.24 8.11 10.23
CA MET A 34 14.85 9.47 10.62
C MET A 34 16.04 10.35 11.07
N ALA A 35 17.14 9.72 11.49
CA ALA A 35 18.38 10.40 11.86
C ALA A 35 19.27 10.76 10.65
N LEU A 36 18.99 10.23 9.46
CA LEU A 36 19.84 10.45 8.28
C LEU A 36 19.71 11.90 7.74
N PRO A 37 20.80 12.48 7.22
CA PRO A 37 20.78 13.81 6.63
C PRO A 37 20.13 13.76 5.23
N ILE A 38 18.86 14.12 5.13
CA ILE A 38 18.15 14.28 3.85
C ILE A 38 18.15 15.75 3.47
N ASN A 39 18.90 16.10 2.44
CA ASN A 39 19.15 17.49 2.06
C ASN A 39 18.67 17.85 0.65
N ASN A 40 18.14 16.90 -0.12
CA ASN A 40 17.67 17.16 -1.48
C ASN A 40 16.56 16.20 -1.91
N VAL A 41 15.77 16.65 -2.90
CA VAL A 41 14.59 15.93 -3.40
C VAL A 41 14.94 14.61 -4.08
N LYS A 42 16.10 14.53 -4.76
CA LYS A 42 16.54 13.29 -5.40
C LYS A 42 16.82 12.20 -4.38
N LEU A 43 17.53 12.54 -3.30
CA LEU A 43 17.82 11.62 -2.20
C LEU A 43 16.53 11.14 -1.53
N LEU A 44 15.55 12.02 -1.33
CA LEU A 44 14.22 11.63 -0.83
C LEU A 44 13.51 10.66 -1.78
N ASP A 45 13.55 10.89 -3.09
CA ASP A 45 12.99 9.98 -4.10
C ASP A 45 13.67 8.60 -4.07
N ASP A 46 15.00 8.58 -4.03
CA ASP A 46 15.80 7.35 -4.00
C ASP A 46 15.56 6.53 -2.72
N ILE A 47 15.49 7.19 -1.55
CA ILE A 47 15.12 6.55 -0.27
C ILE A 47 13.72 5.95 -0.37
N THR A 48 12.77 6.70 -0.92
CA THR A 48 11.39 6.24 -1.08
C THR A 48 11.32 5.01 -2.00
N ASN A 49 12.08 5.01 -3.10
CA ASN A 49 12.18 3.87 -4.03
C ASN A 49 12.70 2.62 -3.32
N ILE A 50 13.79 2.75 -2.55
CA ILE A 50 14.39 1.62 -1.82
C ILE A 50 13.38 0.99 -0.85
N ILE A 51 12.66 1.82 -0.10
CA ILE A 51 11.66 1.37 0.86
C ILE A 51 10.50 0.66 0.14
N PHE A 52 9.96 1.29 -0.90
CA PHE A 52 8.82 0.79 -1.64
C PHE A 52 9.14 -0.54 -2.36
N ASP A 53 10.25 -0.60 -3.09
CA ASP A 53 10.69 -1.82 -3.79
C ASP A 53 10.91 -2.97 -2.81
N ARG A 54 11.46 -2.68 -1.63
CA ARG A 54 11.67 -3.71 -0.60
C ARG A 54 10.34 -4.18 -0.01
N ALA A 55 9.38 -3.29 0.21
CA ALA A 55 8.04 -3.63 0.68
C ALA A 55 7.31 -4.59 -0.26
N LEU A 56 7.48 -4.41 -1.58
CA LEU A 56 6.89 -5.31 -2.59
C LEU A 56 7.58 -6.66 -2.69
N LYS A 57 8.89 -6.71 -2.39
CA LYS A 57 9.67 -7.95 -2.37
C LYS A 57 9.44 -8.78 -1.10
N ARG A 58 9.16 -8.14 0.04
CA ARG A 58 8.97 -8.79 1.36
C ARG A 58 7.52 -8.69 1.85
N GLN A 59 6.66 -9.45 1.18
CA GLN A 59 5.19 -9.41 1.35
C GLN A 59 4.72 -9.64 2.79
N ASN A 60 5.35 -10.59 3.49
CA ASN A 60 5.01 -10.89 4.89
C ASN A 60 5.35 -9.76 5.87
N TYR A 61 6.10 -8.75 5.41
CA TYR A 61 6.53 -7.61 6.20
C TYR A 61 5.95 -6.29 5.68
N THR A 62 5.02 -6.34 4.72
CA THR A 62 4.42 -5.15 4.09
C THR A 62 3.78 -4.22 5.13
N HIS A 63 3.19 -4.77 6.21
CA HIS A 63 2.62 -3.96 7.30
C HIS A 63 3.69 -3.12 8.01
N ILE A 64 4.88 -3.68 8.25
CA ILE A 64 6.00 -2.97 8.88
C ILE A 64 6.49 -1.83 7.99
N TYR A 65 6.66 -2.09 6.70
CA TYR A 65 7.09 -1.05 5.76
C TYR A 65 6.07 0.10 5.70
N ALA A 66 4.77 -0.21 5.75
CA ALA A 66 3.73 0.81 5.76
C ALA A 66 3.72 1.62 7.07
N GLN A 67 3.95 0.97 8.23
CA GLN A 67 4.12 1.66 9.52
C GLN A 67 5.35 2.58 9.53
N MET A 68 6.46 2.11 8.97
CA MET A 68 7.67 2.93 8.78
C MET A 68 7.37 4.15 7.90
N CYS A 69 6.75 3.95 6.74
CA CYS A 69 6.33 5.05 5.87
C CYS A 69 5.41 6.04 6.58
N ALA A 70 4.45 5.58 7.38
CA ALA A 70 3.60 6.46 8.17
C ALA A 70 4.37 7.35 9.15
N ARG A 71 5.42 6.81 9.80
CA ARG A 71 6.29 7.63 10.65
C ARG A 71 7.08 8.66 9.84
N LEU A 72 7.60 8.26 8.68
CA LEU A 72 8.33 9.19 7.79
C LEU A 72 7.41 10.30 7.25
N ILE A 73 6.15 10.01 6.95
CA ILE A 73 5.15 11.02 6.54
C ILE A 73 4.92 12.06 7.64
N ASN A 74 5.04 11.69 8.91
CA ASN A 74 4.80 12.60 10.04
C ASN A 74 6.09 13.27 10.55
N ASP A 75 7.26 13.00 9.96
CA ASP A 75 8.53 13.60 10.36
C ASP A 75 8.84 14.86 9.52
N SER A 76 9.09 15.99 10.17
CA SER A 76 9.35 17.26 9.51
C SER A 76 10.56 17.23 8.57
N LYS A 77 11.59 16.41 8.84
CA LYS A 77 12.77 16.29 7.97
C LYS A 77 12.43 15.73 6.59
N PHE A 78 11.35 14.96 6.51
CA PHE A 78 10.86 14.34 5.28
C PHE A 78 9.83 15.21 4.54
N ASN A 79 9.47 16.36 5.10
CA ASN A 79 8.41 17.23 4.59
C ASN A 79 8.87 18.66 4.25
N ASN A 80 10.04 19.09 4.72
CA ASN A 80 10.49 20.48 4.58
C ASN A 80 11.35 20.75 3.33
N LEU A 81 11.37 19.86 2.33
CA LEU A 81 12.16 20.09 1.11
C LEU A 81 11.37 20.95 0.11
N ILE A 82 12.04 21.88 -0.56
CA ILE A 82 11.44 22.72 -1.61
C ILE A 82 12.14 22.42 -2.94
N ALA A 83 11.35 22.14 -3.97
CA ALA A 83 11.82 22.11 -5.36
C ALA A 83 10.89 22.96 -6.23
N THR A 84 11.48 23.84 -7.04
CA THR A 84 10.76 24.68 -8.02
C THR A 84 9.54 25.39 -7.40
N GLY A 85 9.72 26.02 -6.22
CA GLY A 85 8.66 26.73 -5.50
C GLY A 85 7.56 25.85 -4.89
N THR A 86 7.67 24.52 -5.00
CA THR A 86 6.70 23.57 -4.45
C THR A 86 7.34 22.78 -3.31
N GLU A 87 6.64 22.71 -2.18
CA GLU A 87 7.00 21.83 -1.08
C GLU A 87 6.91 20.35 -1.53
N ILE A 88 7.99 19.61 -1.36
CA ILE A 88 8.07 18.18 -1.62
C ILE A 88 8.10 17.45 -0.30
N THR A 89 7.05 16.65 -0.08
CA THR A 89 6.90 15.79 1.09
C THR A 89 7.12 14.34 0.73
N PHE A 90 7.52 13.53 1.70
CA PHE A 90 7.63 12.08 1.52
C PHE A 90 6.30 11.48 1.07
N GLN A 91 5.18 11.98 1.58
CA GLN A 91 3.84 11.61 1.12
C GLN A 91 3.66 11.85 -0.39
N LYS A 92 4.03 13.02 -0.90
CA LYS A 92 3.93 13.35 -2.34
C LYS A 92 4.79 12.42 -3.19
N VAL A 93 6.00 12.09 -2.73
CA VAL A 93 6.91 11.17 -3.43
C VAL A 93 6.35 9.74 -3.40
N LEU A 94 5.92 9.26 -2.24
CA LEU A 94 5.34 7.93 -2.06
C LEU A 94 4.10 7.73 -2.95
N LEU A 95 3.22 8.71 -3.02
CA LEU A 95 2.02 8.68 -3.88
C LEU A 95 2.35 8.65 -5.38
N LYS A 96 3.53 9.13 -5.81
CA LYS A 96 3.99 8.95 -7.20
C LYS A 96 4.42 7.52 -7.48
N LYS A 97 4.92 6.79 -6.48
CA LYS A 97 5.39 5.41 -6.60
C LYS A 97 4.25 4.40 -6.51
N VAL A 98 3.23 4.71 -5.72
CA VAL A 98 1.98 3.96 -5.75
C VAL A 98 1.37 4.09 -7.15
N PRO A 99 1.15 2.99 -7.89
CA PRO A 99 0.61 3.07 -9.24
C PRO A 99 -0.74 3.81 -9.25
N LYS A 100 -0.78 4.98 -9.92
CA LYS A 100 -2.00 5.83 -10.04
C LYS A 100 -3.20 5.09 -10.62
N LYS A 101 -2.91 4.08 -11.44
CA LYS A 101 -3.83 3.04 -11.89
C LYS A 101 -3.43 1.81 -11.10
N CYS A 102 -4.04 1.56 -9.94
CA CYS A 102 -3.66 0.42 -9.10
C CYS A 102 -3.62 -0.91 -9.87
N LEU A 103 -4.33 -1.06 -11.01
CA LEU A 103 -4.46 -2.32 -11.77
C LEU A 103 -4.67 -2.18 -13.29
N SER A 104 -3.99 -1.26 -14.00
CA SER A 104 -4.03 -1.36 -15.47
C SER A 104 -2.70 -1.03 -16.12
N GLY A 105 -2.04 -2.10 -16.58
CA GLY A 105 -1.03 -2.04 -17.64
C GLY A 105 0.40 -1.94 -17.16
N VAL A 106 0.98 -3.06 -16.74
CA VAL A 106 2.35 -3.43 -17.15
C VAL A 106 2.32 -4.92 -17.50
N LEU A 107 2.04 -5.22 -18.77
CA LEU A 107 2.25 -6.53 -19.36
C LEU A 107 3.76 -6.73 -19.56
N ASN A 108 4.35 -7.73 -18.90
CA ASN A 108 5.07 -8.84 -19.57
C ASN A 108 5.85 -9.78 -18.61
N ASN A 109 5.83 -11.06 -19.01
CA ASN A 109 6.58 -12.26 -18.59
C ASN A 109 6.48 -12.82 -17.15
N PHE A 110 5.91 -12.09 -16.18
CA PHE A 110 5.79 -12.56 -14.79
C PHE A 110 4.36 -12.44 -14.22
N LEU A 111 3.39 -13.14 -14.80
CA LEU A 111 1.98 -13.06 -14.36
C LEU A 111 1.80 -13.35 -12.85
N PHE A 112 2.55 -14.32 -12.32
CA PHE A 112 2.52 -14.66 -10.90
C PHE A 112 3.13 -13.55 -10.01
N ASP A 113 4.28 -12.99 -10.37
CA ASP A 113 4.87 -11.88 -9.61
C ASP A 113 4.01 -10.62 -9.73
N PHE A 114 3.33 -10.43 -10.85
CA PHE A 114 2.36 -9.35 -11.05
C PHE A 114 1.14 -9.49 -10.13
N GLN A 115 0.56 -10.69 -10.03
CA GLN A 115 -0.53 -11.00 -9.09
C GLN A 115 -0.11 -10.72 -7.64
N LYS A 116 1.04 -11.27 -7.26
CA LYS A 116 1.67 -11.09 -5.95
C LYS A 116 1.92 -9.63 -5.61
N ARG A 117 2.49 -8.84 -6.54
CA ARG A 117 2.70 -7.40 -6.36
C ARG A 117 1.39 -6.63 -6.27
N SER A 118 0.38 -6.98 -7.06
CA SER A 118 -0.94 -6.30 -7.03
C SER A 118 -1.65 -6.46 -5.69
N ILE A 119 -1.64 -7.67 -5.13
CA ILE A 119 -2.19 -7.94 -3.78
C ILE A 119 -1.41 -7.17 -2.71
N CYS A 120 -0.08 -7.20 -2.77
CA CYS A 120 0.77 -6.50 -1.80
C CYS A 120 0.62 -4.98 -1.89
N ASN A 121 0.50 -4.44 -3.10
CA ASN A 121 0.19 -3.03 -3.32
C ASN A 121 -1.12 -2.66 -2.62
N CYS A 122 -2.18 -3.44 -2.79
CA CYS A 122 -3.47 -3.16 -2.16
C CYS A 122 -3.39 -3.22 -0.63
N ARG A 123 -2.66 -4.20 -0.08
CA ARG A 123 -2.41 -4.29 1.36
C ARG A 123 -1.60 -3.09 1.87
N PHE A 124 -0.51 -2.75 1.18
CA PHE A 124 0.35 -1.62 1.53
C PHE A 124 -0.42 -0.29 1.53
N ILE A 125 -1.20 -0.05 0.48
CA ILE A 125 -2.09 1.12 0.35
C ILE A 125 -3.10 1.13 1.50
N GLY A 126 -3.75 0.00 1.80
CA GLY A 126 -4.70 -0.10 2.90
C GLY A 126 -4.09 0.26 4.26
N VAL A 127 -2.88 -0.21 4.54
CA VAL A 127 -2.17 0.12 5.80
C VAL A 127 -1.73 1.58 5.82
N LEU A 128 -1.22 2.12 4.71
CA LEU A 128 -0.89 3.55 4.60
C LEU A 128 -2.12 4.42 4.89
N PHE A 129 -3.27 4.09 4.29
CA PHE A 129 -4.53 4.79 4.55
C PHE A 129 -4.91 4.77 6.03
N LYS A 130 -4.85 3.60 6.68
CA LYS A 130 -5.14 3.47 8.12
C LYS A 130 -4.30 4.41 8.99
N ASN A 131 -3.08 4.71 8.55
CA ASN A 131 -2.14 5.55 9.27
C ASN A 131 -2.21 7.04 8.82
N GLY A 132 -3.28 7.45 8.13
CA GLY A 132 -3.48 8.84 7.73
C GLY A 132 -2.59 9.30 6.57
N ALA A 133 -1.97 8.37 5.83
CA ALA A 133 -1.03 8.72 4.77
C ALA A 133 -1.67 9.41 3.56
N PHE A 134 -3.00 9.38 3.40
CA PHE A 134 -3.71 10.09 2.34
C PHE A 134 -5.22 10.20 2.65
N PRO A 135 -5.93 11.19 2.07
CA PRO A 135 -7.34 11.39 2.37
C PRO A 135 -8.24 10.33 1.74
N GLU A 136 -9.45 10.19 2.30
CA GLU A 136 -10.47 9.20 1.92
C GLU A 136 -10.74 9.14 0.41
N LYS A 137 -10.75 10.30 -0.27
CA LYS A 137 -10.94 10.36 -1.73
C LYS A 137 -9.98 9.46 -2.53
N TYR A 138 -8.74 9.26 -2.06
CA TYR A 138 -7.78 8.39 -2.75
C TYR A 138 -8.16 6.92 -2.62
N ILE A 139 -8.52 6.46 -1.41
CA ILE A 139 -8.89 5.07 -1.20
C ILE A 139 -10.20 4.72 -1.90
N LEU A 140 -11.16 5.64 -1.90
CA LEU A 140 -12.43 5.45 -2.61
C LEU A 140 -12.21 5.36 -4.13
N LYS A 141 -11.28 6.15 -4.69
CA LYS A 141 -10.89 6.02 -6.09
C LYS A 141 -10.27 4.64 -6.38
N CYS A 142 -9.37 4.15 -5.52
CA CYS A 142 -8.80 2.80 -5.67
C CYS A 142 -9.89 1.72 -5.66
N ILE A 143 -10.83 1.78 -4.71
CA ILE A 143 -11.97 0.85 -4.60
C ILE A 143 -12.91 0.93 -5.82
N GLY A 144 -13.12 2.15 -6.33
CA GLY A 144 -13.88 2.41 -7.54
C GLY A 144 -13.23 1.76 -8.76
N ASP A 145 -11.94 2.02 -8.99
CA ASP A 145 -11.17 1.46 -10.10
C ASP A 145 -11.06 -0.08 -10.03
N LEU A 146 -10.93 -0.62 -8.82
CA LEU A 146 -10.93 -2.06 -8.54
C LEU A 146 -12.28 -2.74 -8.82
N GLY A 147 -13.41 -2.07 -8.61
CA GLY A 147 -14.72 -2.68 -8.83
C GLY A 147 -15.40 -2.32 -10.15
N LYS A 148 -14.66 -1.73 -11.10
CA LYS A 148 -15.11 -1.63 -12.48
C LYS A 148 -15.04 -3.03 -13.10
N GLU A 149 -16.17 -3.49 -13.61
CA GLU A 149 -16.23 -4.74 -14.38
C GLU A 149 -15.37 -4.59 -15.63
N LYS A 150 -14.55 -5.62 -15.90
CA LYS A 150 -13.72 -5.72 -17.08
C LYS A 150 -13.84 -7.15 -17.61
N ASN A 151 -14.04 -7.28 -18.91
CA ASN A 151 -13.92 -8.55 -19.62
C ASN A 151 -12.44 -8.79 -19.92
N ASP A 152 -11.66 -9.09 -18.88
CA ASP A 152 -10.22 -9.32 -18.93
C ASP A 152 -9.89 -10.58 -18.11
N ASN A 153 -8.92 -11.35 -18.57
CA ASN A 153 -8.26 -12.47 -17.88
C ASN A 153 -7.80 -12.12 -16.44
N ASN A 154 -7.66 -10.84 -16.09
CA ASN A 154 -7.29 -10.36 -14.76
C ASN A 154 -8.48 -10.08 -13.82
N TYR A 155 -9.73 -10.33 -14.23
CA TYR A 155 -10.91 -10.02 -13.42
C TYR A 155 -10.86 -10.67 -12.02
N GLU A 156 -10.41 -11.92 -11.93
CA GLU A 156 -10.29 -12.62 -10.65
C GLU A 156 -9.25 -11.97 -9.72
N LEU A 157 -8.07 -11.62 -10.24
CA LEU A 157 -7.04 -10.89 -9.48
C LEU A 157 -7.57 -9.52 -9.03
N GLN A 158 -8.30 -8.83 -9.89
CA GLN A 158 -8.89 -7.53 -9.58
C GLN A 158 -9.88 -7.64 -8.42
N MET A 159 -10.78 -8.63 -8.44
CA MET A 159 -11.72 -8.89 -7.36
C MET A 159 -11.00 -9.31 -6.07
N HIS A 160 -9.93 -10.09 -6.17
CA HIS A 160 -9.09 -10.43 -5.02
C HIS A 160 -8.48 -9.17 -4.40
N CYS A 161 -7.88 -8.30 -5.20
CA CYS A 161 -7.30 -7.04 -4.75
C CYS A 161 -8.34 -6.11 -4.11
N LEU A 162 -9.56 -6.08 -4.68
CA LEU A 162 -10.70 -5.37 -4.10
C LEU A 162 -11.06 -5.92 -2.72
N CYS A 163 -11.02 -7.24 -2.56
CA CYS A 163 -11.30 -7.83 -1.27
C CYS A 163 -10.22 -7.46 -0.23
N ILE A 164 -8.94 -7.53 -0.60
CA ILE A 164 -7.82 -7.19 0.28
C ILE A 164 -7.86 -5.73 0.74
N ILE A 165 -8.17 -4.81 -0.17
CA ILE A 165 -8.26 -3.39 0.19
C ILE A 165 -9.44 -3.16 1.14
N LEU A 166 -10.61 -3.76 0.87
CA LEU A 166 -11.79 -3.63 1.73
C LEU A 166 -11.57 -4.24 3.12
N GLN A 167 -10.90 -5.38 3.23
CA GLN A 167 -10.53 -5.97 4.53
C GLN A 167 -9.65 -5.03 5.35
N SER A 168 -8.75 -4.32 4.66
CA SER A 168 -7.88 -3.34 5.31
C SER A 168 -8.70 -2.13 5.74
N VAL A 169 -9.43 -1.48 4.85
CA VAL A 169 -9.96 -0.12 5.14
C VAL A 169 -11.41 -0.10 5.63
N GLY A 170 -12.10 -1.25 5.65
CA GLY A 170 -13.54 -1.34 5.88
C GLY A 170 -13.99 -0.78 7.23
N LEU A 171 -13.24 -0.99 8.32
CA LEU A 171 -13.56 -0.40 9.63
C LEU A 171 -13.54 1.14 9.63
N ILE A 172 -12.66 1.74 8.84
CA ILE A 172 -12.58 3.21 8.74
C ILE A 172 -13.74 3.69 7.87
N LEU A 173 -13.95 3.06 6.72
CA LEU A 173 -15.02 3.43 5.79
C LEU A 173 -16.43 3.16 6.34
N SER A 174 -16.61 2.22 7.25
CA SER A 174 -17.92 1.96 7.89
C SER A 174 -18.37 3.09 8.80
N LYS A 175 -17.45 3.98 9.18
CA LYS A 175 -17.70 5.19 9.96
C LYS A 175 -17.89 6.43 9.07
N THR A 176 -17.78 6.30 7.75
CA THR A 176 -18.00 7.39 6.80
C THR A 176 -19.34 7.21 6.08
N SER A 177 -19.70 8.14 5.20
CA SER A 177 -20.91 8.04 4.38
C SER A 177 -20.79 7.03 3.22
N TYR A 178 -19.67 6.30 3.11
CA TYR A 178 -19.45 5.35 2.03
C TYR A 178 -20.32 4.09 2.21
N ASP A 179 -21.13 3.78 1.21
CA ASP A 179 -22.01 2.61 1.22
C ASP A 179 -21.23 1.30 0.94
N LEU A 180 -20.60 0.78 1.99
CA LEU A 180 -19.91 -0.52 1.97
C LEU A 180 -20.87 -1.68 1.67
N ASN A 181 -22.13 -1.60 2.12
CA ASN A 181 -23.12 -2.64 1.92
C ASN A 181 -23.40 -2.84 0.43
N LYS A 182 -23.64 -1.76 -0.31
CA LYS A 182 -23.80 -1.80 -1.76
C LYS A 182 -22.59 -2.41 -2.45
N LYS A 183 -21.37 -2.07 -2.00
CA LYS A 183 -20.15 -2.60 -2.58
C LYS A 183 -19.98 -4.11 -2.34
N ILE A 184 -20.24 -4.58 -1.12
CA ILE A 184 -20.13 -5.99 -0.75
C ILE A 184 -21.23 -6.83 -1.39
N ASN A 185 -22.47 -6.32 -1.44
CA ASN A 185 -23.57 -7.02 -2.09
C ASN A 185 -23.28 -7.23 -3.58
N LYS A 186 -22.68 -6.23 -4.25
CA LYS A 186 -22.21 -6.38 -5.63
C LYS A 186 -21.14 -7.49 -5.77
N LEU A 187 -20.16 -7.56 -4.85
CA LEU A 187 -19.16 -8.64 -4.84
C LEU A 187 -19.80 -10.02 -4.68
N VAL A 188 -20.78 -10.13 -3.79
CA VAL A 188 -21.50 -11.38 -3.53
C VAL A 188 -22.29 -11.82 -4.77
N SER A 189 -23.00 -10.91 -5.44
CA SER A 189 -23.71 -11.25 -6.68
C SER A 189 -22.76 -11.69 -7.81
N SER A 190 -21.52 -11.19 -7.84
CA SER A 190 -20.54 -11.64 -8.83
C SER A 190 -20.09 -13.09 -8.63
N MET A 191 -20.28 -13.68 -7.45
CA MET A 191 -19.92 -15.08 -7.17
C MET A 191 -20.78 -16.09 -7.93
N GLU A 192 -22.00 -15.70 -8.32
CA GLU A 192 -22.99 -16.55 -8.99
C GLU A 192 -22.76 -16.60 -10.50
N ASN A 193 -22.17 -15.54 -11.08
CA ASN A 193 -22.13 -15.31 -12.52
C ASN A 193 -20.81 -15.72 -13.19
N HIS A 194 -19.77 -16.06 -12.42
CA HIS A 194 -18.43 -16.32 -12.94
C HIS A 194 -17.79 -17.58 -12.36
N GLY A 195 -16.98 -18.26 -13.18
CA GLY A 195 -16.10 -19.38 -12.78
C GLY A 195 -14.95 -18.96 -11.86
N MET A 196 -15.26 -18.30 -10.73
CA MET A 196 -14.27 -17.86 -9.74
C MET A 196 -13.70 -19.03 -8.94
N SER A 197 -12.43 -18.93 -8.53
CA SER A 197 -11.80 -19.90 -7.63
C SER A 197 -12.51 -19.97 -6.26
N SER A 198 -12.38 -21.13 -5.62
CA SER A 198 -12.82 -21.34 -4.23
C SER A 198 -12.18 -20.35 -3.26
N THR A 199 -10.91 -19.99 -3.48
CA THR A 199 -10.18 -19.00 -2.68
C THR A 199 -10.83 -17.63 -2.72
N LEU A 200 -11.14 -17.10 -3.91
CA LEU A 200 -11.81 -15.81 -4.03
C LEU A 200 -13.22 -15.85 -3.40
N LYS A 201 -13.98 -16.93 -3.62
CA LYS A 201 -15.30 -17.12 -3.00
C LYS A 201 -15.22 -17.10 -1.47
N CYS A 202 -14.22 -17.75 -0.88
CA CYS A 202 -13.97 -17.73 0.56
C CYS A 202 -13.66 -16.31 1.06
N LEU A 203 -12.84 -15.56 0.31
CA LEU A 203 -12.45 -14.19 0.65
C LEU A 203 -13.66 -13.23 0.65
N ILE A 204 -14.56 -13.36 -0.33
CA ILE A 204 -15.79 -12.56 -0.42
C ILE A 204 -16.74 -12.91 0.74
N LYS A 205 -16.89 -14.21 1.06
CA LYS A 205 -17.69 -14.65 2.24
C LYS A 205 -17.13 -14.07 3.54
N LYS A 206 -15.80 -14.10 3.73
CA LYS A 206 -15.14 -13.49 4.89
C LYS A 206 -15.47 -11.99 5.00
N LEU A 207 -15.41 -11.26 3.90
CA LEU A 207 -15.79 -9.84 3.87
C LEU A 207 -17.23 -9.58 4.27
N LYS A 208 -18.17 -10.40 3.76
CA LYS A 208 -19.58 -10.32 4.14
C LYS A 208 -19.75 -10.50 5.66
N ILE A 209 -19.04 -11.47 6.24
CA ILE A 209 -19.06 -11.73 7.69
C ILE A 209 -18.49 -10.52 8.45
N MET A 210 -17.30 -10.02 8.06
CA MET A 210 -16.69 -8.85 8.70
C MET A 210 -17.63 -7.66 8.71
N ASN A 211 -18.29 -7.37 7.59
CA ASN A 211 -19.24 -6.28 7.48
C ASN A 211 -20.49 -6.48 8.36
N SER A 212 -21.04 -7.70 8.41
CA SER A 212 -22.19 -8.00 9.28
C SER A 212 -21.87 -7.91 10.78
N LYS A 213 -20.60 -8.16 11.16
CA LYS A 213 -20.11 -8.04 12.54
C LYS A 213 -19.61 -6.63 12.89
N GLY A 214 -19.86 -5.62 12.04
CA GLY A 214 -19.41 -4.26 12.31
C GLY A 214 -17.89 -4.04 12.21
N TRP A 215 -17.20 -4.87 11.43
CA TRP A 215 -15.75 -4.79 11.20
C TRP A 215 -14.88 -4.91 12.45
N MET A 216 -15.35 -5.63 13.48
CA MET A 216 -14.52 -5.93 14.65
C MET A 216 -13.28 -6.73 14.23
N ASP A 217 -12.11 -6.27 14.68
CA ASP A 217 -10.82 -6.91 14.43
C ASP A 217 -10.80 -8.29 15.09
N GLU A 218 -11.18 -9.34 14.37
CA GLU A 218 -10.67 -10.67 14.65
C GLU A 218 -9.20 -10.64 14.23
N GLY A 219 -8.34 -10.31 15.20
CA GLY A 219 -6.95 -9.91 15.01
C GLY A 219 -6.20 -10.73 13.95
N ASN A 220 -5.47 -10.01 13.09
CA ASN A 220 -4.34 -10.47 12.28
C ASN A 220 -4.38 -11.95 11.87
N CYS A 221 -5.13 -12.28 10.82
CA CYS A 221 -4.73 -13.40 9.95
C CYS A 221 -4.04 -12.83 8.70
N PHE A 222 -2.72 -12.84 8.82
CA PHE A 222 -1.58 -12.62 7.91
C PHE A 222 -1.78 -12.16 6.47
#